data_AF-A0A925JKM7-F1
#
_entry.id   AF-A0A925JKM7-F1
#
_cell.length_a   1.000
_cell.length_b   1.000
_cell.length_c   1.000
_cell.angle_alpha   90.00
_cell.angle_beta   90.00
_cell.angle_gamma   90.00
#
_symmetry.space_group_name_H-M   'P 1'
#
loop_
_entity.id
_entity.type
_entity.pdbx_description
1 polymer ?
#
loop_
_entity_poly.entity_id
_entity_poly.type
_entity_poly.pdbx_seq_one_letter_code
_entity_poly.pdbx_strand_id
1 'polypeptide(L)'
;MIKNRQTGIIWSLALFQVFFIFCNTESTDRRKVNSLASREEATNIGAADSATPVIENDGNKADEISVPKKLKSVEKPVLASKLVKKSKIEVSGSIEKSPGKATSKLSSVHNIISDLPVGYVKDGSADYTIYIQRAIDRYDDLIFPAFPLLVNDSGLNIGSNKTLTFLKGSELRLKPSSKKSYNIISLKGVSNVTISNVVIKGDRYSHIGNEGEYGMGIAIRGSRNINIFNSRISDCWGDGIYIGQERSNNAPKDILIKDAYLRSNRRDGISIISVDGLVLENVYAGYQDGTKPMCGINFETNNPDCEIRNVSVINPRTENNQGSGIQIGLRTLLGGNAKKIDVKIINHIDIGSGSFAVKIACNRKTGAYAGSVGGLITIINPSWNKTLSGQPLAFITDQPDLKVKISSPKVKNSKGSTLNPLEIKAVLSKHSNGDLNIL
;
A
#
# COMPACT_ATOMS: atom_id res chain seq x y z
N MET A 1 -78.60 -41.51 5.42
CA MET A 1 -77.60 -42.46 5.98
C MET A 1 -76.34 -41.68 6.32
N ILE A 2 -75.82 -41.95 7.51
CA ILE A 2 -74.78 -41.24 8.24
C ILE A 2 -73.42 -41.94 7.99
N LYS A 3 -72.33 -41.16 7.93
CA LYS A 3 -70.91 -41.50 8.21
C LYS A 3 -70.22 -42.48 7.23
N ASN A 4 -68.90 -42.48 7.03
CA ASN A 4 -67.74 -41.73 7.54
C ASN A 4 -66.54 -42.13 6.66
N ARG A 5 -65.56 -41.23 6.44
CA ARG A 5 -64.20 -41.33 7.02
C ARG A 5 -63.27 -40.26 6.42
N GLN A 6 -62.73 -39.44 7.32
CA GLN A 6 -61.54 -38.60 7.15
C GLN A 6 -60.25 -39.44 7.19
N THR A 7 -59.18 -38.88 6.61
CA THR A 7 -57.73 -38.88 6.98
C THR A 7 -56.97 -38.49 5.69
N GLY A 8 -55.95 -37.62 5.60
CA GLY A 8 -54.96 -37.07 6.53
C GLY A 8 -53.54 -37.38 6.01
N ILE A 9 -52.59 -36.42 6.11
CA ILE A 9 -51.10 -36.53 5.96
C ILE A 9 -50.55 -36.24 4.53
N ILE A 10 -50.00 -35.05 4.23
CA ILE A 10 -48.66 -34.45 4.50
C ILE A 10 -47.48 -35.19 3.83
N TRP A 11 -46.85 -34.57 2.82
CA TRP A 11 -45.40 -34.64 2.58
C TRP A 11 -44.87 -33.32 1.99
N SER A 12 -43.72 -32.93 2.52
CA SER A 12 -42.98 -31.68 2.36
C SER A 12 -42.25 -31.56 1.01
N LEU A 13 -42.11 -30.33 0.50
CA LEU A 13 -41.00 -29.94 -0.37
C LEU A 13 -40.43 -28.60 0.11
N ALA A 14 -39.10 -28.55 0.21
CA ALA A 14 -38.32 -27.47 0.80
C ALA A 14 -37.44 -26.77 -0.25
N LEU A 15 -37.35 -25.44 -0.06
CA LEU A 15 -36.28 -24.47 -0.36
C LEU A 15 -35.65 -24.37 -1.76
N PHE A 16 -35.70 -23.15 -2.33
CA PHE A 16 -34.56 -22.22 -2.42
C PHE A 16 -34.99 -20.89 -3.08
N GLN A 17 -35.03 -19.76 -2.35
CA GLN A 17 -34.51 -18.46 -2.82
C GLN A 17 -34.56 -17.39 -1.73
N VAL A 18 -33.58 -16.49 -1.83
CA VAL A 18 -32.99 -15.64 -0.80
C VAL A 18 -33.79 -14.35 -0.60
N PHE A 19 -34.03 -14.01 0.67
CA PHE A 19 -34.60 -12.75 1.13
C PHE A 19 -33.54 -11.62 1.12
N PHE A 20 -33.85 -10.52 0.44
CA PHE A 20 -33.36 -9.17 0.74
C PHE A 20 -34.51 -8.44 1.41
N ILE A 21 -34.33 -7.90 2.62
CA ILE A 21 -35.03 -6.71 3.14
C ILE A 21 -34.27 -6.20 4.37
N PHE A 22 -34.05 -4.90 4.38
CA PHE A 22 -33.54 -4.07 5.47
C PHE A 22 -34.38 -4.19 6.75
N CYS A 23 -33.74 -4.07 7.92
CA CYS A 23 -34.39 -3.43 9.06
C CYS A 23 -33.37 -2.74 9.98
N ASN A 24 -33.49 -1.41 10.03
CA ASN A 24 -33.11 -0.58 11.17
C ASN A 24 -33.95 -0.98 12.38
N THR A 25 -33.39 -0.89 13.59
CA THR A 25 -34.20 -0.59 14.78
C THR A 25 -33.58 0.55 15.55
N GLU A 26 -34.38 1.61 15.64
CA GLU A 26 -34.26 2.76 16.52
C GLU A 26 -34.41 2.35 17.98
N SER A 27 -33.77 3.12 18.87
CA SER A 27 -34.26 3.35 20.23
C SER A 27 -34.61 4.84 20.35
N THR A 28 -35.91 5.13 20.36
CA THR A 28 -36.55 6.40 20.78
C THR A 28 -36.65 6.42 22.32
N ASP A 29 -36.87 7.49 23.09
CA ASP A 29 -37.21 8.92 22.92
C ASP A 29 -36.86 9.59 24.28
N ARG A 30 -36.44 10.88 24.29
CA ARG A 30 -37.05 11.95 25.12
C ARG A 30 -36.34 13.30 24.93
N ARG A 31 -36.93 14.06 24.00
CA ARG A 31 -37.20 15.52 23.97
C ARG A 31 -36.61 16.42 25.09
N LYS A 32 -36.03 17.55 24.66
CA LYS A 32 -36.65 18.88 24.78
C LYS A 32 -36.05 19.87 23.76
N VAL A 33 -36.93 20.42 22.93
CA VAL A 33 -36.72 21.55 22.01
C VAL A 33 -37.24 22.80 22.72
N ASN A 34 -36.54 23.92 22.60
CA ASN A 34 -37.14 25.25 22.66
C ASN A 34 -36.75 25.99 21.37
N SER A 35 -37.74 26.64 20.78
CA SER A 35 -37.71 27.37 19.52
C SER A 35 -38.02 28.86 19.75
N LEU A 36 -37.74 29.67 18.72
CA LEU A 36 -38.28 31.02 18.42
C LEU A 36 -37.64 32.19 19.22
N ALA A 37 -37.41 33.39 18.69
CA ALA A 37 -37.76 34.04 17.42
C ALA A 37 -36.80 35.21 17.10
N SER A 38 -36.70 35.52 15.80
CA SER A 38 -36.59 36.84 15.13
C SER A 38 -36.06 38.09 15.87
N ARG A 39 -35.14 38.81 15.22
CA ARG A 39 -35.34 40.23 14.87
C ARG A 39 -34.42 40.68 13.73
N GLU A 40 -35.06 41.31 12.74
CA GLU A 40 -34.47 42.13 11.68
C GLU A 40 -33.86 43.41 12.26
N GLU A 41 -32.78 43.92 11.65
CA GLU A 41 -32.77 45.29 11.13
C GLU A 41 -31.63 45.49 10.10
N ALA A 42 -32.03 46.05 8.97
CA ALA A 42 -31.23 46.62 7.88
C ALA A 42 -30.48 47.89 8.39
N THR A 43 -29.55 48.60 7.73
CA THR A 43 -29.14 48.81 6.34
C THR A 43 -27.93 49.78 6.40
N ASN A 44 -26.99 49.67 5.47
CA ASN A 44 -26.46 50.75 4.60
C ASN A 44 -24.94 50.78 4.33
N ILE A 45 -24.61 50.39 3.08
CA ILE A 45 -23.95 51.19 2.02
C ILE A 45 -22.74 52.06 2.39
N GLY A 46 -21.61 51.79 1.74
CA GLY A 46 -20.50 52.73 1.51
C GLY A 46 -19.44 52.12 0.60
N ALA A 47 -19.31 52.64 -0.62
CA ALA A 47 -18.43 52.17 -1.70
C ALA A 47 -17.08 52.91 -1.75
N ALA A 48 -16.17 52.36 -2.58
CA ALA A 48 -14.85 52.88 -3.03
C ALA A 48 -13.74 52.84 -1.95
N ASP A 49 -12.49 52.46 -2.21
CA ASP A 49 -11.67 52.79 -3.38
C ASP A 49 -10.60 51.73 -3.70
N SER A 50 -10.14 51.78 -4.95
CA SER A 50 -9.01 51.06 -5.53
C SER A 50 -7.66 51.39 -4.88
N ALA A 51 -6.84 50.39 -4.60
CA ALA A 51 -5.40 50.56 -4.40
C ALA A 51 -4.63 49.38 -5.01
N THR A 52 -3.75 49.74 -5.94
CA THR A 52 -2.75 48.93 -6.64
C THR A 52 -1.74 48.28 -5.67
N PRO A 53 -1.20 47.08 -5.98
CA PRO A 53 -0.06 46.56 -5.25
C PRO A 53 1.24 47.14 -5.81
N VAL A 54 2.00 47.77 -4.92
CA VAL A 54 3.37 48.26 -5.14
C VAL A 54 4.33 47.07 -5.23
N ILE A 55 5.14 47.08 -6.28
CA ILE A 55 6.32 46.23 -6.47
C ILE A 55 7.47 46.91 -5.75
N GLU A 56 8.08 46.26 -4.76
CA GLU A 56 9.46 46.55 -4.36
C GLU A 56 10.26 45.25 -4.23
N ASN A 57 11.33 45.21 -5.03
CA ASN A 57 12.45 44.28 -4.95
C ASN A 57 13.38 44.74 -3.82
N ASP A 58 13.87 43.78 -3.04
CA ASP A 58 15.22 43.73 -2.45
C ASP A 58 15.39 42.28 -1.92
N GLY A 59 16.47 41.53 -2.11
CA GLY A 59 17.86 41.95 -2.27
C GLY A 59 18.71 41.26 -1.19
N ASN A 60 18.98 39.96 -1.38
CA ASN A 60 20.14 39.19 -0.91
C ASN A 60 20.49 39.10 0.61
N LYS A 61 20.55 37.86 1.13
CA LYS A 61 21.72 37.23 1.83
C LYS A 61 21.27 36.04 2.69
N ALA A 62 21.77 34.85 2.37
CA ALA A 62 21.84 33.74 3.30
C ALA A 62 23.27 33.20 3.27
N ASP A 63 23.93 33.31 4.42
CA ASP A 63 25.33 32.98 4.66
C ASP A 63 25.59 31.46 4.65
N GLU A 64 26.77 31.10 4.16
CA GLU A 64 27.36 29.77 4.18
C GLU A 64 27.67 29.30 5.62
N ILE A 65 27.34 28.03 5.94
CA ILE A 65 28.02 27.27 7.00
C ILE A 65 28.40 25.87 6.49
N SER A 66 29.67 25.78 6.09
CA SER A 66 30.66 24.68 6.18
C SER A 66 30.23 23.21 6.12
N VAL A 67 30.70 22.55 5.06
CA VAL A 67 30.81 21.08 4.88
C VAL A 67 32.10 20.56 5.54
N PRO A 68 32.08 19.48 6.36
CA PRO A 68 33.30 18.82 6.77
C PRO A 68 33.82 17.82 5.72
N LYS A 69 35.14 17.88 5.49
CA LYS A 69 35.94 17.02 4.60
C LYS A 69 36.10 15.58 5.14
N LYS A 70 36.16 14.64 4.17
CA LYS A 70 36.82 13.31 4.17
C LYS A 70 36.58 12.38 5.36
N LEU A 71 35.77 11.33 5.14
CA LEU A 71 35.94 10.05 5.84
C LEU A 71 36.74 9.05 4.99
N LYS A 72 37.67 8.40 5.67
CA LYS A 72 38.63 7.41 5.19
C LYS A 72 37.94 6.11 4.75
N SER A 73 38.57 5.45 3.79
CA SER A 73 38.31 4.09 3.33
C SER A 73 38.09 3.10 4.48
N VAL A 74 36.98 2.36 4.44
CA VAL A 74 36.75 1.18 5.26
C VAL A 74 36.71 -0.05 4.35
N GLU A 75 37.44 -1.06 4.78
CA GLU A 75 37.80 -2.29 4.07
C GLU A 75 36.59 -3.17 3.69
N LYS A 76 36.71 -3.84 2.54
CA LYS A 76 35.78 -4.87 2.07
C LYS A 76 35.99 -6.17 2.87
N PRO A 77 34.93 -6.87 3.30
CA PRO A 77 35.07 -8.26 3.73
C PRO A 77 35.19 -9.17 2.50
N VAL A 78 36.30 -9.89 2.43
CA VAL A 78 36.55 -11.02 1.53
C VAL A 78 35.88 -12.25 2.13
N LEU A 79 34.82 -12.78 1.50
CA LEU A 79 34.50 -14.22 1.56
C LEU A 79 33.50 -14.62 0.46
N ALA A 80 34.02 -14.82 -0.75
CA ALA A 80 33.31 -15.52 -1.81
C ALA A 80 34.30 -16.34 -2.64
N SER A 81 34.74 -17.47 -2.09
CA SER A 81 35.30 -18.54 -2.93
C SER A 81 35.06 -19.88 -2.25
N LYS A 82 34.17 -20.67 -2.86
CA LYS A 82 34.15 -22.15 -2.94
C LYS A 82 32.72 -22.61 -3.13
N LEU A 83 32.43 -23.07 -4.34
CA LEU A 83 31.59 -24.23 -4.71
C LEU A 83 30.99 -24.03 -6.10
N VAL A 84 31.85 -24.14 -7.12
CA VAL A 84 31.41 -24.50 -8.48
C VAL A 84 31.62 -26.00 -8.61
N LYS A 85 30.55 -26.79 -8.55
CA LYS A 85 30.54 -28.16 -9.05
C LYS A 85 29.86 -28.16 -10.42
N LYS A 86 30.65 -28.48 -11.44
CA LYS A 86 30.19 -28.84 -12.79
C LYS A 86 29.25 -30.04 -12.71
N SER A 87 28.06 -29.95 -13.28
CA SER A 87 27.33 -31.11 -13.79
C SER A 87 27.13 -30.94 -15.29
N LYS A 88 27.66 -31.92 -16.01
CA LYS A 88 27.51 -32.16 -17.45
C LYS A 88 26.13 -32.82 -17.61
N ILE A 89 25.25 -32.26 -18.44
CA ILE A 89 24.00 -32.91 -18.82
C ILE A 89 24.03 -33.09 -20.33
N GLU A 90 23.96 -34.36 -20.75
CA GLU A 90 23.88 -34.80 -22.13
C GLU A 90 22.50 -34.49 -22.70
N VAL A 91 22.49 -34.01 -23.95
CA VAL A 91 21.28 -33.71 -24.72
C VAL A 91 20.99 -34.90 -25.63
N SER A 92 19.89 -35.60 -25.38
CA SER A 92 19.24 -36.49 -26.35
C SER A 92 17.84 -35.93 -26.63
N GLY A 93 17.58 -35.57 -27.88
CA GLY A 93 16.38 -34.86 -28.29
C GLY A 93 15.19 -35.73 -28.65
N SER A 94 14.02 -35.09 -28.70
CA SER A 94 12.91 -35.42 -29.59
C SER A 94 12.10 -34.14 -29.83
N ILE A 95 11.95 -33.75 -31.09
CA ILE A 95 11.18 -32.58 -31.55
C ILE A 95 9.79 -33.06 -31.93
N GLU A 96 8.76 -32.61 -31.23
CA GLU A 96 7.38 -32.62 -31.73
C GLU A 96 6.93 -31.16 -31.99
N LYS A 97 6.53 -30.90 -33.23
CA LYS A 97 6.03 -29.61 -33.72
C LYS A 97 4.56 -29.45 -33.36
N SER A 98 4.20 -28.31 -32.79
CA SER A 98 2.82 -27.78 -32.78
C SER A 98 2.82 -26.36 -33.36
N PRO A 99 1.86 -25.98 -34.23
CA PRO A 99 1.88 -24.69 -34.91
C PRO A 99 1.18 -23.62 -34.06
N GLY A 100 1.94 -22.92 -33.22
CA GLY A 100 1.52 -21.66 -32.60
C GLY A 100 2.27 -20.50 -33.25
N LYS A 101 1.55 -19.50 -33.74
CA LYS A 101 2.09 -18.30 -34.41
C LYS A 101 2.93 -17.50 -33.41
N ALA A 102 4.21 -17.84 -33.27
CA ALA A 102 5.18 -17.12 -32.47
C ALA A 102 5.56 -15.83 -33.20
N THR A 103 4.93 -14.72 -32.82
CA THR A 103 5.54 -13.41 -33.02
C THR A 103 6.82 -13.39 -32.21
N SER A 104 7.98 -13.47 -32.87
CA SER A 104 9.28 -13.35 -32.22
C SER A 104 9.37 -12.00 -31.51
N LYS A 105 9.32 -12.01 -30.18
CA LYS A 105 9.61 -10.85 -29.35
C LYS A 105 11.06 -10.41 -29.60
N LEU A 106 11.25 -9.13 -29.95
CA LEU A 106 12.59 -8.56 -30.10
C LEU A 106 13.21 -8.34 -28.72
N SER A 107 14.40 -8.91 -28.49
CA SER A 107 15.16 -8.80 -27.24
C SER A 107 16.14 -7.61 -27.21
N SER A 108 15.87 -6.56 -28.00
CA SER A 108 16.62 -5.30 -27.94
C SER A 108 15.91 -4.30 -27.02
N VAL A 109 16.68 -3.55 -26.23
CA VAL A 109 16.16 -2.42 -25.44
C VAL A 109 15.41 -1.45 -26.35
N HIS A 110 14.16 -1.17 -26.03
CA HIS A 110 13.25 -0.40 -26.86
C HIS A 110 12.86 0.93 -26.22
N ASN A 111 13.01 2.03 -26.97
CA ASN A 111 12.60 3.36 -26.49
C ASN A 111 11.13 3.62 -26.87
N ILE A 112 10.25 3.76 -25.87
CA ILE A 112 8.81 3.97 -26.08
C ILE A 112 8.50 5.24 -26.86
N ILE A 113 9.42 6.21 -26.88
CA ILE A 113 9.29 7.44 -27.67
C ILE A 113 9.03 7.15 -29.16
N SER A 114 9.53 6.02 -29.67
CA SER A 114 9.34 5.59 -31.05
C SER A 114 7.94 5.06 -31.36
N ASP A 115 7.12 4.75 -30.34
CA ASP A 115 5.72 4.36 -30.51
C ASP A 115 4.75 5.53 -30.32
N LEU A 116 5.22 6.70 -29.90
CA LEU A 116 4.36 7.88 -29.75
C LEU A 116 3.92 8.43 -31.11
N PRO A 117 2.72 9.02 -31.22
CA PRO A 117 2.24 9.56 -32.48
C PRO A 117 3.09 10.75 -32.96
N VAL A 118 3.11 10.98 -34.27
CA VAL A 118 3.73 12.17 -34.85
C VAL A 118 3.13 13.43 -34.23
N GLY A 119 3.98 14.38 -33.82
CA GLY A 119 3.55 15.60 -33.14
C GLY A 119 3.21 15.42 -31.66
N TYR A 120 3.68 14.35 -31.00
CA TYR A 120 3.53 14.18 -29.57
C TYR A 120 4.05 15.41 -28.77
N VAL A 121 3.37 15.71 -27.68
CA VAL A 121 3.72 16.76 -26.73
C VAL A 121 4.37 16.13 -25.49
N LYS A 122 5.10 16.94 -24.72
CA LYS A 122 5.95 16.49 -23.61
C LYS A 122 5.53 17.05 -22.25
N ASP A 123 4.38 17.72 -22.19
CA ASP A 123 3.88 18.44 -21.02
C ASP A 123 2.92 17.61 -20.15
N GLY A 124 2.60 16.38 -20.58
CA GLY A 124 1.64 15.50 -19.94
C GLY A 124 0.18 15.93 -20.14
N SER A 125 -0.14 16.62 -21.24
CA SER A 125 -1.52 17.00 -21.60
C SER A 125 -2.22 15.99 -22.53
N ALA A 126 -1.46 15.19 -23.28
CA ALA A 126 -1.99 14.23 -24.25
C ALA A 126 -1.92 12.78 -23.74
N ASP A 127 -3.02 12.05 -23.89
CA ASP A 127 -3.16 10.66 -23.45
C ASP A 127 -2.38 9.69 -24.36
N TYR A 128 -1.39 9.00 -23.79
CA TYR A 128 -0.53 8.05 -24.50
C TYR A 128 -0.77 6.59 -24.13
N THR A 129 -1.83 6.28 -23.38
CA THR A 129 -2.08 4.95 -22.80
C THR A 129 -1.97 3.83 -23.84
N ILE A 130 -2.65 3.97 -24.99
CA ILE A 130 -2.68 2.92 -26.02
C ILE A 130 -1.33 2.73 -26.72
N TYR A 131 -0.55 3.80 -26.89
CA TYR A 131 0.77 3.74 -27.53
C TYR A 131 1.77 3.05 -26.61
N ILE A 132 1.77 3.44 -25.33
CA ILE A 132 2.62 2.84 -24.30
C ILE A 132 2.26 1.36 -24.10
N GLN A 133 0.97 1.01 -24.02
CA GLN A 133 0.54 -0.38 -23.87
C GLN A 133 1.01 -1.25 -25.05
N ARG A 134 0.87 -0.77 -26.29
CA ARG A 134 1.35 -1.49 -27.49
C ARG A 134 2.85 -1.77 -27.44
N ALA A 135 3.65 -0.83 -26.94
CA ALA A 135 5.08 -1.02 -26.76
C ALA A 135 5.35 -2.11 -25.71
N ILE A 136 4.69 -2.03 -24.54
CA ILE A 136 4.81 -3.02 -23.45
C ILE A 136 4.44 -4.43 -23.91
N ASP A 137 3.41 -4.57 -24.73
CA ASP A 137 2.98 -5.85 -25.27
C ASP A 137 4.05 -6.48 -26.18
N ARG A 138 4.74 -5.65 -26.97
CA ARG A 138 5.67 -6.08 -28.03
C ARG A 138 7.10 -6.33 -27.53
N TYR A 139 7.60 -5.51 -26.61
CA TYR A 139 9.02 -5.51 -26.22
C TYR A 139 9.22 -5.86 -24.76
N ASP A 140 10.32 -6.53 -24.44
CA ASP A 140 10.59 -6.98 -23.07
C ASP A 140 11.34 -5.94 -22.24
N ASP A 141 12.35 -5.28 -22.82
CA ASP A 141 13.11 -4.20 -22.17
C ASP A 141 12.70 -2.85 -22.75
N LEU A 142 12.11 -1.99 -21.91
CA LEU A 142 11.55 -0.70 -22.30
C LEU A 142 12.21 0.47 -21.57
N ILE A 143 12.53 1.52 -22.31
CA ILE A 143 12.95 2.82 -21.80
C ILE A 143 11.83 3.84 -21.99
N PHE A 144 11.38 4.43 -20.89
CA PHE A 144 10.43 5.54 -20.87
C PHE A 144 11.17 6.87 -21.00
N PRO A 145 10.61 7.82 -21.78
CA PRO A 145 11.26 9.09 -22.07
C PRO A 145 11.36 10.00 -20.85
N ALA A 146 12.30 10.94 -20.91
CA ALA A 146 12.59 11.95 -19.88
C ALA A 146 11.57 13.11 -19.84
N PHE A 147 10.27 12.83 -19.96
CA PHE A 147 9.19 13.81 -19.84
C PHE A 147 7.88 13.18 -19.35
N PRO A 148 6.93 13.97 -18.82
CA PRO A 148 5.61 13.47 -18.41
C PRO A 148 4.78 12.86 -19.55
N LEU A 149 4.20 11.70 -19.27
CA LEU A 149 3.26 10.97 -20.12
C LEU A 149 1.92 10.87 -19.40
N LEU A 150 0.85 11.38 -20.02
CA LEU A 150 -0.50 11.18 -19.49
C LEU A 150 -0.97 9.76 -19.83
N VAL A 151 -1.51 9.06 -18.84
CA VAL A 151 -2.19 7.78 -18.99
C VAL A 151 -3.59 7.87 -18.38
N ASN A 152 -4.56 7.15 -18.92
CA ASN A 152 -5.92 7.11 -18.41
C ASN A 152 -6.14 5.93 -17.47
N ASP A 153 -7.33 5.90 -16.88
CA ASP A 153 -7.77 4.91 -15.89
C ASP A 153 -8.04 3.49 -16.46
N SER A 154 -7.66 3.22 -17.71
CA SER A 154 -7.46 1.85 -18.20
C SER A 154 -6.14 1.27 -17.70
N GLY A 155 -5.17 2.12 -17.35
CA GLY A 155 -3.88 1.73 -16.80
C GLY A 155 -2.95 1.08 -17.82
N LEU A 156 -1.76 0.70 -17.33
CA LEU A 156 -0.76 -0.08 -18.07
C LEU A 156 -0.69 -1.49 -17.48
N ASN A 157 -1.01 -2.50 -18.29
CA ASN A 157 -0.87 -3.91 -17.91
C ASN A 157 0.52 -4.40 -18.30
N ILE A 158 1.30 -4.80 -17.31
CA ILE A 158 2.68 -5.26 -17.51
C ILE A 158 2.68 -6.79 -17.56
N GLY A 159 3.18 -7.36 -18.65
CA GLY A 159 3.36 -8.79 -18.83
C GLY A 159 4.56 -9.35 -18.07
N SER A 160 4.76 -10.67 -18.14
CA SER A 160 5.97 -11.32 -17.61
C SER A 160 7.23 -11.01 -18.42
N ASN A 161 8.39 -11.16 -17.77
CA ASN A 161 9.73 -10.97 -18.34
C ASN A 161 9.91 -9.56 -18.90
N LYS A 162 9.64 -8.55 -18.06
CA LYS A 162 9.69 -7.14 -18.46
C LYS A 162 10.69 -6.36 -17.62
N THR A 163 11.44 -5.48 -18.28
CA THR A 163 12.25 -4.45 -17.62
C THR A 163 11.73 -3.08 -18.07
N LEU A 164 11.24 -2.27 -17.14
CA LEU A 164 10.79 -0.91 -17.42
C LEU A 164 11.75 0.07 -16.74
N THR A 165 12.46 0.85 -17.53
CA THR A 165 13.41 1.86 -17.05
C THR A 165 12.91 3.25 -17.37
N PHE A 166 12.70 4.07 -16.34
CA PHE A 166 12.23 5.44 -16.48
C PHE A 166 13.42 6.39 -16.42
N LEU A 167 13.62 7.19 -17.47
CA LEU A 167 14.69 8.20 -17.48
C LEU A 167 14.37 9.33 -16.50
N LYS A 168 15.41 10.03 -16.03
CA LYS A 168 15.24 11.21 -15.16
C LYS A 168 14.35 12.24 -15.86
N GLY A 169 13.25 12.64 -15.20
CA GLY A 169 12.24 13.54 -15.77
C GLY A 169 11.02 12.82 -16.35
N SER A 170 11.03 11.49 -16.44
CA SER A 170 9.84 10.71 -16.75
C SER A 170 8.81 10.81 -15.62
N GLU A 171 7.53 10.88 -15.98
CA GLU A 171 6.39 10.84 -15.06
C GLU A 171 5.22 10.15 -15.76
N LEU A 172 4.56 9.19 -15.08
CA LEU A 172 3.25 8.71 -15.47
C LEU A 172 2.20 9.52 -14.69
N ARG A 173 1.48 10.37 -15.40
CA ARG A 173 0.42 11.19 -14.82
C ARG A 173 -0.93 10.57 -15.15
N LEU A 174 -1.76 10.36 -14.14
CA LEU A 174 -3.12 9.89 -14.37
C LEU A 174 -4.01 11.05 -14.84
N LYS A 175 -4.73 10.81 -15.95
CA LYS A 175 -5.85 11.64 -16.39
C LYS A 175 -6.99 11.55 -15.37
N PRO A 176 -7.63 12.68 -14.99
CA PRO A 176 -8.81 12.69 -14.12
C PRO A 176 -9.81 11.56 -14.43
N SER A 177 -10.12 10.75 -13.42
CA SER A 177 -11.02 9.61 -13.51
C SER A 177 -12.26 9.82 -12.64
N SER A 178 -13.36 9.14 -12.98
CA SER A 178 -14.53 8.95 -12.11
C SER A 178 -14.70 7.50 -11.64
N LYS A 179 -13.76 6.61 -12.01
CA LYS A 179 -13.87 5.18 -11.69
C LYS A 179 -13.63 4.92 -10.21
N LYS A 180 -14.47 4.06 -9.64
CA LYS A 180 -14.31 3.56 -8.26
C LYS A 180 -13.03 2.72 -8.06
N SER A 181 -12.48 2.17 -9.15
CA SER A 181 -11.24 1.40 -9.14
C SER A 181 -10.48 1.47 -10.45
N TYR A 182 -9.16 1.60 -10.37
CA TYR A 182 -8.21 1.50 -11.48
C TYR A 182 -6.80 1.20 -10.92
N ASN A 183 -5.84 0.87 -11.77
CA ASN A 183 -4.42 0.84 -11.40
C ASN A 183 -3.62 1.54 -12.49
N ILE A 184 -2.71 2.45 -12.15
CA ILE A 184 -1.87 3.14 -13.14
C ILE A 184 -0.89 2.13 -13.76
N ILE A 185 -0.26 1.29 -12.93
CA ILE A 185 0.50 0.11 -13.35
C ILE A 185 -0.12 -1.14 -12.71
N SER A 186 -0.39 -2.15 -13.54
CA SER A 186 -1.00 -3.42 -13.14
C SER A 186 -0.07 -4.59 -13.47
N LEU A 187 0.34 -5.31 -12.43
CA LEU A 187 1.11 -6.56 -12.48
C LEU A 187 0.20 -7.68 -11.97
N LYS A 188 -0.41 -8.46 -12.86
CA LYS A 188 -1.44 -9.45 -12.50
C LYS A 188 -1.09 -10.83 -13.04
N GLY A 189 -0.78 -11.77 -12.14
CA GLY A 189 -0.43 -13.14 -12.52
C GLY A 189 0.90 -13.24 -13.30
N VAL A 190 1.79 -12.26 -13.15
CA VAL A 190 3.02 -12.17 -13.97
C VAL A 190 4.26 -12.55 -13.18
N SER A 191 5.36 -12.78 -13.90
CA SER A 191 6.64 -13.12 -13.29
C SER A 191 7.82 -12.42 -13.94
N ASN A 192 8.89 -12.23 -13.16
CA ASN A 192 10.16 -11.67 -13.62
C ASN A 192 9.98 -10.25 -14.18
N VAL A 193 9.55 -9.32 -13.35
CA VAL A 193 9.39 -7.92 -13.76
C VAL A 193 10.28 -7.02 -12.91
N THR A 194 11.00 -6.13 -13.58
CA THR A 194 11.78 -5.07 -12.95
C THR A 194 11.26 -3.70 -13.39
N ILE A 195 10.95 -2.83 -12.44
CA ILE A 195 10.56 -1.44 -12.68
C ILE A 195 11.54 -0.53 -11.95
N SER A 196 12.18 0.39 -12.66
CA SER A 196 13.21 1.27 -12.09
C SER A 196 12.92 2.74 -12.37
N ASN A 197 13.07 3.58 -11.34
CA ASN A 197 13.00 5.05 -11.38
C ASN A 197 11.64 5.63 -11.78
N VAL A 198 10.56 4.86 -11.66
CA VAL A 198 9.22 5.33 -12.05
C VAL A 198 8.78 6.49 -11.16
N VAL A 199 8.24 7.55 -11.77
CA VAL A 199 7.49 8.60 -11.06
C VAL A 199 6.03 8.48 -11.46
N ILE A 200 5.13 8.36 -10.50
CA ILE A 200 3.69 8.28 -10.70
C ILE A 200 3.03 9.44 -9.95
N LYS A 201 2.16 10.16 -10.65
CA LYS A 201 1.23 11.12 -10.07
C LYS A 201 -0.19 10.67 -10.34
N GLY A 202 -0.93 10.33 -9.29
CA GLY A 202 -2.34 9.99 -9.38
C GLY A 202 -3.24 11.21 -9.57
N ASP A 203 -4.55 10.97 -9.55
CA ASP A 203 -5.57 11.99 -9.78
C ASP A 203 -6.27 12.45 -8.50
N ARG A 204 -5.74 12.20 -7.30
CA ARG A 204 -6.43 12.46 -6.01
C ARG A 204 -7.12 13.83 -5.95
N TYR A 205 -6.42 14.90 -6.33
CA TYR A 205 -6.93 16.28 -6.26
C TYR A 205 -7.73 16.71 -7.49
N SER A 206 -7.73 15.89 -8.55
CA SER A 206 -8.44 16.12 -9.81
C SER A 206 -9.46 15.03 -10.12
N HIS A 207 -9.74 14.13 -9.17
CA HIS A 207 -10.66 13.02 -9.34
C HIS A 207 -12.07 13.59 -9.53
N ILE A 208 -12.77 13.16 -10.56
CA ILE A 208 -14.08 13.70 -10.95
C ILE A 208 -15.24 12.81 -10.48
N GLY A 209 -14.94 11.69 -9.83
CA GLY A 209 -15.91 10.87 -9.09
C GLY A 209 -15.95 11.22 -7.60
N ASN A 210 -16.93 10.67 -6.89
CA ASN A 210 -17.10 10.82 -5.43
C ASN A 210 -17.21 9.48 -4.70
N GLU A 211 -16.95 8.36 -5.39
CA GLU A 211 -17.12 7.01 -4.87
C GLU A 211 -15.87 6.15 -5.09
N GLY A 212 -15.76 5.08 -4.31
CA GLY A 212 -14.68 4.11 -4.42
C GLY A 212 -13.39 4.52 -3.72
N GLU A 213 -12.52 3.54 -3.57
CA GLU A 213 -11.34 3.60 -2.71
C GLU A 213 -10.10 2.98 -3.37
N TYR A 214 -10.22 2.51 -4.62
CA TYR A 214 -9.28 1.54 -5.21
C TYR A 214 -8.59 2.07 -6.48
N GLY A 215 -8.09 3.30 -6.44
CA GLY A 215 -7.29 3.90 -7.52
C GLY A 215 -5.79 3.85 -7.23
N MET A 216 -5.14 2.73 -7.58
CA MET A 216 -3.77 2.44 -7.11
C MET A 216 -2.69 2.98 -8.06
N GLY A 217 -1.54 3.37 -7.50
CA GLY A 217 -0.35 3.67 -8.30
C GLY A 217 0.19 2.40 -8.98
N ILE A 218 0.68 1.45 -8.18
CA ILE A 218 1.12 0.13 -8.66
C ILE A 218 0.35 -0.96 -7.94
N ALA A 219 -0.26 -1.89 -8.68
CA ALA A 219 -0.89 -3.07 -8.11
C ALA A 219 -0.16 -4.34 -8.53
N ILE A 220 0.32 -5.11 -7.54
CA ILE A 220 0.96 -6.41 -7.67
C ILE A 220 -0.02 -7.48 -7.18
N ARG A 221 -0.55 -8.29 -8.10
CA ARG A 221 -1.57 -9.30 -7.81
C ARG A 221 -1.12 -10.68 -8.27
N GLY A 222 -1.04 -11.64 -7.35
CA GLY A 222 -0.68 -13.04 -7.64
C GLY A 222 0.57 -13.20 -8.51
N SER A 223 1.55 -12.31 -8.35
CA SER A 223 2.74 -12.21 -9.21
C SER A 223 4.00 -12.66 -8.47
N ARG A 224 5.05 -13.04 -9.21
CA ARG A 224 6.28 -13.60 -8.62
C ARG A 224 7.55 -12.94 -9.14
N ASN A 225 8.57 -12.81 -8.29
CA ASN A 225 9.87 -12.24 -8.70
C ASN A 225 9.69 -10.85 -9.33
N ILE A 226 9.19 -9.93 -8.51
CA ILE A 226 8.90 -8.55 -8.90
C ILE A 226 9.85 -7.64 -8.13
N ASN A 227 10.60 -6.83 -8.88
CA ASN A 227 11.56 -5.89 -8.33
C ASN A 227 11.16 -4.46 -8.71
N ILE A 228 10.98 -3.60 -7.71
CA ILE A 228 10.68 -2.18 -7.90
C ILE A 228 11.76 -1.36 -7.21
N PHE A 229 12.44 -0.51 -7.98
CA PHE A 229 13.57 0.28 -7.51
C PHE A 229 13.33 1.77 -7.71
N ASN A 230 13.64 2.57 -6.68
CA ASN A 230 13.65 4.04 -6.74
C ASN A 230 12.34 4.65 -7.29
N SER A 231 11.19 4.10 -6.88
CA SER A 231 9.88 4.59 -7.31
C SER A 231 9.43 5.81 -6.49
N ARG A 232 8.85 6.81 -7.14
CA ARG A 232 8.18 7.95 -6.48
C ARG A 232 6.70 7.93 -6.85
N ILE A 233 5.82 7.76 -5.88
CA ILE A 233 4.38 7.62 -6.11
C ILE A 233 3.65 8.56 -5.18
N SER A 234 2.85 9.46 -5.75
CA SER A 234 2.07 10.42 -4.98
C SER A 234 0.69 10.67 -5.56
N ASP A 235 -0.17 11.23 -4.72
CA ASP A 235 -1.49 11.74 -5.09
C ASP A 235 -2.41 10.67 -5.73
N CYS A 236 -2.25 9.40 -5.36
CA CYS A 236 -3.16 8.34 -5.80
C CYS A 236 -4.53 8.46 -5.11
N TRP A 237 -5.61 8.15 -5.83
CA TRP A 237 -6.97 8.09 -5.29
C TRP A 237 -7.15 6.96 -4.27
N GLY A 238 -6.39 5.89 -4.38
CA GLY A 238 -6.30 4.81 -3.39
C GLY A 238 -4.90 4.78 -2.76
N ASP A 239 -4.27 3.62 -2.85
CA ASP A 239 -2.95 3.36 -2.29
C ASP A 239 -1.83 3.67 -3.28
N GLY A 240 -0.64 3.98 -2.78
CA GLY A 240 0.55 4.11 -3.62
C GLY A 240 0.93 2.77 -4.26
N ILE A 241 1.15 1.75 -3.43
CA ILE A 241 1.42 0.37 -3.86
C ILE A 241 0.46 -0.60 -3.18
N TYR A 242 -0.14 -1.49 -3.97
CA TYR A 242 -1.00 -2.56 -3.48
C TYR A 242 -0.37 -3.92 -3.80
N ILE A 243 -0.24 -4.80 -2.80
CA ILE A 243 0.28 -6.16 -2.94
C ILE A 243 -0.79 -7.12 -2.43
N GLY A 244 -1.35 -7.96 -3.30
CA GLY A 244 -2.41 -8.86 -2.88
C GLY A 244 -2.65 -10.03 -3.82
N GLN A 245 -3.69 -10.80 -3.52
CA GLN A 245 -4.06 -11.95 -4.33
C GLN A 245 -4.67 -11.52 -5.66
N GLU A 246 -4.45 -12.32 -6.71
CA GLU A 246 -5.26 -12.24 -7.94
C GLU A 246 -6.59 -13.00 -7.79
N ARG A 247 -6.49 -14.22 -7.25
CA ARG A 247 -7.58 -15.12 -6.87
C ARG A 247 -7.24 -15.71 -5.50
N SER A 248 -8.21 -16.26 -4.78
CA SER A 248 -7.97 -16.98 -3.53
C SER A 248 -6.83 -18.00 -3.71
N ASN A 249 -5.91 -18.06 -2.75
CA ASN A 249 -4.71 -18.91 -2.75
C ASN A 249 -3.59 -18.57 -3.75
N ASN A 250 -3.66 -17.44 -4.48
CA ASN A 250 -2.55 -16.96 -5.31
C ASN A 250 -1.86 -15.74 -4.67
N ALA A 251 -1.12 -15.96 -3.58
CA ALA A 251 -0.32 -14.93 -2.93
C ALA A 251 0.89 -14.55 -3.81
N PRO A 252 1.20 -13.25 -3.98
CA PRO A 252 2.46 -12.80 -4.54
C PRO A 252 3.66 -13.42 -3.83
N LYS A 253 4.74 -13.68 -4.58
CA LYS A 253 5.96 -14.30 -4.06
C LYS A 253 7.22 -13.59 -4.50
N ASP A 254 8.25 -13.58 -3.65
CA ASP A 254 9.56 -13.03 -4.01
C ASP A 254 9.46 -11.57 -4.53
N ILE A 255 8.92 -10.68 -3.69
CA ILE A 255 8.72 -9.26 -4.03
C ILE A 255 9.78 -8.40 -3.33
N LEU A 256 10.48 -7.57 -4.10
CA LEU A 256 11.44 -6.60 -3.59
C LEU A 256 10.99 -5.18 -4.00
N ILE A 257 10.81 -4.32 -3.01
CA ILE A 257 10.59 -2.89 -3.21
C ILE A 257 11.67 -2.14 -2.44
N LYS A 258 12.48 -1.39 -3.17
CA LYS A 258 13.65 -0.72 -2.61
C LYS A 258 13.72 0.74 -3.02
N ASP A 259 14.05 1.60 -2.04
CA ASP A 259 14.19 3.05 -2.20
C ASP A 259 12.90 3.72 -2.72
N ALA A 260 11.73 3.27 -2.23
CA ALA A 260 10.43 3.83 -2.63
C ALA A 260 10.04 5.06 -1.81
N TYR A 261 9.50 6.07 -2.48
CA TYR A 261 8.95 7.30 -1.87
C TYR A 261 7.45 7.40 -2.16
N LEU A 262 6.64 7.27 -1.10
CA LEU A 262 5.18 7.16 -1.20
C LEU A 262 4.55 8.28 -0.35
N ARG A 263 3.85 9.22 -0.97
CA ARG A 263 3.41 10.43 -0.29
C ARG A 263 2.03 10.90 -0.71
N SER A 264 1.20 11.29 0.25
CA SER A 264 -0.07 11.97 -0.01
C SER A 264 -1.04 11.19 -0.92
N ASN A 265 -0.96 9.86 -0.88
CA ASN A 265 -2.01 9.00 -1.39
C ASN A 265 -3.23 9.08 -0.45
N ARG A 266 -4.42 8.95 -1.01
CA ARG A 266 -5.66 9.19 -0.25
C ARG A 266 -5.91 8.09 0.80
N ARG A 267 -5.38 6.89 0.58
CA ARG A 267 -5.46 5.77 1.51
C ARG A 267 -4.09 5.44 2.08
N ASP A 268 -3.46 4.35 1.69
CA ASP A 268 -2.21 3.91 2.30
C ASP A 268 -1.00 4.20 1.41
N GLY A 269 0.19 4.26 2.01
CA GLY A 269 1.43 4.28 1.23
C GLY A 269 1.60 2.95 0.51
N ILE A 270 1.60 1.86 1.29
CA ILE A 270 1.60 0.47 0.81
C ILE A 270 0.51 -0.33 1.53
N SER A 271 -0.32 -1.04 0.78
CA SER A 271 -1.23 -2.07 1.29
C SER A 271 -0.71 -3.48 0.95
N ILE A 272 -0.57 -4.34 1.97
CA ILE A 272 -0.07 -5.71 1.87
C ILE A 272 -1.18 -6.65 2.35
N ILE A 273 -1.89 -7.24 1.41
CA ILE A 273 -3.04 -8.10 1.66
C ILE A 273 -2.60 -9.57 1.83
N SER A 274 -1.62 -9.99 1.04
CA SER A 274 -1.10 -11.35 1.02
C SER A 274 0.26 -11.37 0.33
N VAL A 275 1.24 -12.09 0.87
CA VAL A 275 2.58 -12.27 0.30
C VAL A 275 3.33 -13.43 0.99
N ASP A 276 4.19 -14.11 0.22
CA ASP A 276 5.21 -15.04 0.71
C ASP A 276 6.57 -14.64 0.15
N GLY A 277 7.41 -14.01 0.98
CA GLY A 277 8.69 -13.44 0.55
C GLY A 277 8.53 -11.99 0.10
N LEU A 278 8.60 -11.05 1.05
CA LEU A 278 8.58 -9.62 0.79
C LEU A 278 9.78 -8.95 1.45
N VAL A 279 10.50 -8.14 0.68
CA VAL A 279 11.50 -7.21 1.20
C VAL A 279 11.09 -5.79 0.84
N LEU A 280 10.84 -4.99 1.86
CA LEU A 280 10.73 -3.53 1.76
C LEU A 280 12.01 -2.94 2.33
N GLU A 281 12.82 -2.27 1.50
CA GLU A 281 14.09 -1.68 1.92
C GLU A 281 14.10 -0.17 1.65
N ASN A 282 14.42 0.64 2.68
CA ASN A 282 14.51 2.10 2.60
C ASN A 282 13.25 2.78 2.04
N VAL A 283 12.07 2.31 2.47
CA VAL A 283 10.78 2.88 2.05
C VAL A 283 10.46 4.10 2.89
N TYR A 284 10.15 5.22 2.23
CA TYR A 284 9.46 6.36 2.84
C TYR A 284 7.96 6.29 2.52
N ALA A 285 7.12 6.34 3.55
CA ALA A 285 5.65 6.36 3.40
C ALA A 285 5.03 7.37 4.36
N GLY A 286 4.64 8.55 3.86
CA GLY A 286 4.25 9.67 4.71
C GLY A 286 3.09 10.51 4.18
N TYR A 287 2.46 11.24 5.09
CA TYR A 287 1.37 12.19 4.82
C TYR A 287 0.17 11.55 4.12
N GLN A 288 -0.11 10.29 4.44
CA GLN A 288 -1.32 9.65 3.96
C GLN A 288 -2.53 10.14 4.75
N ASP A 289 -3.59 10.53 4.03
CA ASP A 289 -4.79 11.13 4.58
C ASP A 289 -5.97 11.11 3.58
N GLY A 290 -7.19 11.31 4.07
CA GLY A 290 -8.40 11.45 3.25
C GLY A 290 -9.35 10.25 3.34
N THR A 291 -8.87 9.01 3.33
CA THR A 291 -9.71 7.82 3.45
C THR A 291 -9.01 6.71 4.21
N LYS A 292 -9.67 6.13 5.21
CA LYS A 292 -9.09 5.09 6.07
C LYS A 292 -8.54 3.92 5.24
N PRO A 293 -7.49 3.22 5.71
CA PRO A 293 -6.80 3.39 6.99
C PRO A 293 -5.83 4.58 7.14
N MET A 294 -5.36 5.19 6.05
CA MET A 294 -4.41 6.32 6.07
C MET A 294 -3.06 5.95 6.71
N CYS A 295 -2.57 4.73 6.51
CA CYS A 295 -1.34 4.22 7.09
C CYS A 295 -0.15 4.39 6.14
N GLY A 296 1.06 4.46 6.70
CA GLY A 296 2.28 4.42 5.88
C GLY A 296 2.43 3.05 5.19
N ILE A 297 2.48 1.99 6.00
CA ILE A 297 2.51 0.60 5.55
C ILE A 297 1.39 -0.16 6.27
N ASN A 298 0.46 -0.75 5.52
CA ASN A 298 -0.72 -1.40 6.05
C ASN A 298 -0.76 -2.87 5.60
N PHE A 299 -0.61 -3.81 6.53
CA PHE A 299 -0.97 -5.19 6.28
C PHE A 299 -2.45 -5.36 6.61
N GLU A 300 -3.26 -5.61 5.59
CA GLU A 300 -4.72 -5.67 5.67
C GLU A 300 -5.20 -6.91 4.96
N THR A 301 -5.11 -8.07 5.64
CA THR A 301 -5.56 -9.31 5.03
C THR A 301 -7.05 -9.24 4.72
N ASN A 302 -7.50 -9.88 3.63
CA ASN A 302 -8.90 -9.82 3.19
C ASN A 302 -9.70 -11.10 3.47
N ASN A 303 -9.02 -12.25 3.59
CA ASN A 303 -9.67 -13.55 3.73
C ASN A 303 -8.73 -14.58 4.41
N PRO A 304 -9.25 -15.76 4.79
CA PRO A 304 -8.46 -16.80 5.45
C PRO A 304 -7.44 -17.51 4.55
N ASP A 305 -7.46 -17.27 3.25
CA ASP A 305 -6.52 -17.83 2.27
C ASP A 305 -5.32 -16.90 2.05
N CYS A 306 -5.28 -15.72 2.69
CA CYS A 306 -4.14 -14.81 2.64
C CYS A 306 -2.92 -15.40 3.37
N GLU A 307 -1.73 -14.97 2.96
CA GLU A 307 -0.45 -15.40 3.51
C GLU A 307 0.35 -14.17 3.93
N ILE A 308 1.01 -14.20 5.08
CA ILE A 308 1.91 -13.13 5.53
C ILE A 308 3.14 -13.81 6.14
N ARG A 309 4.06 -14.23 5.29
CA ARG A 309 5.25 -14.99 5.69
C ARG A 309 6.50 -14.51 4.97
N ASN A 310 7.64 -14.69 5.62
CA ASN A 310 8.95 -14.30 5.09
C ASN A 310 8.99 -12.81 4.72
N VAL A 311 8.50 -11.94 5.63
CA VAL A 311 8.45 -10.49 5.39
C VAL A 311 9.57 -9.78 6.15
N SER A 312 10.35 -8.96 5.45
CA SER A 312 11.34 -8.06 6.01
C SER A 312 11.08 -6.61 5.60
N VAL A 313 10.90 -5.73 6.59
CA VAL A 313 10.76 -4.28 6.41
C VAL A 313 11.97 -3.61 7.05
N ILE A 314 12.88 -3.11 6.22
CA ILE A 314 14.23 -2.69 6.62
C ILE A 314 14.40 -1.20 6.36
N ASN A 315 14.76 -0.46 7.41
CA ASN A 315 14.88 0.99 7.41
C ASN A 315 13.63 1.74 6.88
N PRO A 316 12.39 1.35 7.23
CA PRO A 316 11.23 2.13 6.80
C PRO A 316 11.19 3.47 7.56
N ARG A 317 10.77 4.53 6.88
CA ARG A 317 10.43 5.82 7.49
C ARG A 317 8.96 6.14 7.22
N THR A 318 8.17 6.23 8.29
CA THR A 318 6.77 6.66 8.23
C THR A 318 6.63 8.03 8.90
N GLU A 319 5.80 8.89 8.33
CA GLU A 319 5.76 10.29 8.77
C GLU A 319 4.37 10.89 8.59
N ASN A 320 3.81 11.46 9.66
CA ASN A 320 2.59 12.27 9.65
C ASN A 320 1.40 11.63 8.91
N ASN A 321 1.30 10.31 8.95
CA ASN A 321 0.15 9.59 8.42
C ASN A 321 -1.01 9.75 9.41
N GLN A 322 -2.23 10.06 8.92
CA GLN A 322 -3.40 10.22 9.80
C GLN A 322 -3.76 8.92 10.53
N GLY A 323 -3.47 7.77 9.90
CA GLY A 323 -3.53 6.45 10.50
C GLY A 323 -2.29 6.09 11.31
N SER A 324 -1.84 4.85 11.18
CA SER A 324 -0.61 4.37 11.84
C SER A 324 0.60 4.51 10.93
N GLY A 325 1.81 4.52 11.50
CA GLY A 325 3.03 4.38 10.73
C GLY A 325 3.02 3.04 10.00
N ILE A 326 3.01 1.96 10.77
CA ILE A 326 2.81 0.59 10.29
C ILE A 326 1.59 -0.02 10.99
N GLN A 327 0.65 -0.57 10.22
CA GLN A 327 -0.45 -1.38 10.75
C GLN A 327 -0.31 -2.83 10.30
N ILE A 328 -0.55 -3.78 11.19
CA ILE A 328 -0.61 -5.22 10.92
C ILE A 328 -1.96 -5.77 11.40
N GLY A 329 -2.95 -5.77 10.50
CA GLY A 329 -4.28 -6.31 10.73
C GLY A 329 -4.41 -7.73 10.16
N LEU A 330 -4.53 -8.73 11.04
CA LEU A 330 -4.51 -10.16 10.68
C LEU A 330 -5.85 -10.86 10.95
N ARG A 331 -6.88 -10.12 11.37
CA ARG A 331 -8.16 -10.70 11.79
C ARG A 331 -8.75 -11.64 10.74
N THR A 332 -8.67 -11.30 9.46
CA THR A 332 -9.32 -12.10 8.41
C THR A 332 -8.57 -13.38 8.08
N LEU A 333 -7.35 -13.59 8.60
CA LEU A 333 -6.66 -14.88 8.51
C LEU A 333 -7.36 -15.96 9.35
N LEU A 334 -8.10 -15.53 10.39
CA LEU A 334 -8.98 -16.41 11.16
C LEU A 334 -10.16 -16.86 10.29
N GLY A 335 -10.69 -18.05 10.57
CA GLY A 335 -11.76 -18.70 9.81
C GLY A 335 -11.27 -19.81 8.87
N GLY A 336 -9.96 -20.00 8.73
CA GLY A 336 -9.34 -21.04 7.92
C GLY A 336 -8.42 -21.96 8.73
N ASN A 337 -7.51 -22.63 8.03
CA ASN A 337 -6.46 -23.45 8.66
C ASN A 337 -5.55 -22.59 9.55
N ALA A 338 -4.96 -23.21 10.58
CA ALA A 338 -3.99 -22.54 11.42
C ALA A 338 -2.85 -21.93 10.58
N LYS A 339 -2.56 -20.66 10.80
CA LYS A 339 -1.50 -19.93 10.10
C LYS A 339 -0.39 -19.51 11.04
N LYS A 340 0.84 -19.52 10.52
CA LYS A 340 1.99 -18.91 11.17
C LYS A 340 2.45 -17.74 10.32
N ILE A 341 2.55 -16.57 10.94
CA ILE A 341 3.07 -15.37 10.29
C ILE A 341 4.51 -15.09 10.74
N ASP A 342 5.28 -14.47 9.86
CA ASP A 342 6.66 -14.05 10.14
C ASP A 342 6.92 -12.69 9.51
N VAL A 343 7.13 -11.69 10.38
CA VAL A 343 7.36 -10.30 9.99
C VAL A 343 8.51 -9.74 10.82
N LYS A 344 9.54 -9.25 10.14
CA LYS A 344 10.68 -8.58 10.74
C LYS A 344 10.70 -7.11 10.33
N ILE A 345 10.69 -6.21 11.30
CA ILE A 345 10.77 -4.77 11.12
C ILE A 345 12.08 -4.30 11.75
N ILE A 346 12.96 -3.67 10.97
CA ILE A 346 14.30 -3.28 11.41
C ILE A 346 14.49 -1.79 11.17
N ASN A 347 14.95 -1.07 12.19
CA ASN A 347 15.27 0.37 12.13
C ASN A 347 14.09 1.22 11.66
N HIS A 348 12.86 0.86 12.05
CA HIS A 348 11.69 1.66 11.71
C HIS A 348 11.75 3.01 12.41
N ILE A 349 11.66 4.08 11.62
CA ILE A 349 11.48 5.43 12.13
C ILE A 349 10.04 5.85 11.88
N ASP A 350 9.32 6.19 12.94
CA ASP A 350 8.03 6.86 12.85
C ASP A 350 8.12 8.27 13.41
N ILE A 351 7.49 9.22 12.72
CA ILE A 351 7.38 10.61 13.17
C ILE A 351 5.94 11.07 13.03
N GLY A 352 5.26 11.35 14.13
CA GLY A 352 3.99 12.10 14.09
C GLY A 352 2.80 11.35 13.49
N SER A 353 2.81 10.02 13.38
CA SER A 353 1.60 9.30 12.97
C SER A 353 0.45 9.52 13.96
N GLY A 354 -0.77 9.66 13.43
CA GLY A 354 -1.97 10.05 14.16
C GLY A 354 -2.42 9.00 15.17
N SER A 355 -2.38 7.73 14.78
CA SER A 355 -2.89 6.61 15.59
C SER A 355 -1.80 5.93 16.41
N PHE A 356 -0.87 5.22 15.77
CA PHE A 356 0.22 4.48 16.41
C PHE A 356 1.46 4.56 15.54
N ALA A 357 2.66 4.43 16.11
CA ALA A 357 3.84 4.17 15.27
C ALA A 357 3.72 2.76 14.67
N VAL A 358 3.38 1.77 15.50
CA VAL A 358 3.04 0.41 15.07
C VAL A 358 1.75 -0.07 15.74
N LYS A 359 0.81 -0.60 14.95
CA LYS A 359 -0.40 -1.25 15.45
C LYS A 359 -0.45 -2.68 14.95
N ILE A 360 -0.64 -3.64 15.84
CA ILE A 360 -0.79 -5.06 15.52
C ILE A 360 -2.13 -5.52 16.10
N ALA A 361 -2.98 -6.12 15.28
CA ALA A 361 -4.31 -6.56 15.71
C ALA A 361 -4.70 -7.91 15.09
N CYS A 362 -5.04 -8.88 15.94
CA CYS A 362 -5.60 -10.17 15.54
C CYS A 362 -6.54 -10.69 16.65
N ASN A 363 -7.82 -10.30 16.56
CA ASN A 363 -8.87 -10.75 17.48
C ASN A 363 -9.97 -11.46 16.71
N ARG A 364 -10.52 -12.56 17.25
CA ARG A 364 -11.81 -13.08 16.77
C ARG A 364 -12.90 -12.04 16.98
N LYS A 365 -13.83 -11.96 16.03
CA LYS A 365 -15.15 -11.36 16.31
C LYS A 365 -15.89 -12.32 17.23
N THR A 366 -16.59 -11.78 18.24
CA THR A 366 -17.41 -12.56 19.17
C THR A 366 -18.25 -13.61 18.43
N GLY A 367 -18.02 -14.89 18.75
CA GLY A 367 -18.81 -16.02 18.28
C GLY A 367 -18.56 -16.55 16.86
N ALA A 368 -17.58 -16.08 16.08
CA ALA A 368 -17.67 -16.26 14.61
C ALA A 368 -16.44 -16.73 13.81
N TYR A 369 -15.30 -17.14 14.40
CA TYR A 369 -14.15 -17.57 13.58
C TYR A 369 -13.37 -18.74 14.20
N ALA A 370 -13.37 -19.89 13.51
CA ALA A 370 -12.45 -21.01 13.76
C ALA A 370 -11.01 -20.66 13.34
N GLY A 371 -10.05 -21.57 13.56
CA GLY A 371 -8.65 -21.35 13.20
C GLY A 371 -7.85 -20.55 14.23
N SER A 372 -6.55 -20.51 14.01
CA SER A 372 -5.58 -19.80 14.84
C SER A 372 -4.54 -19.08 13.99
N VAL A 373 -4.07 -17.94 14.49
CA VAL A 373 -2.95 -17.22 13.90
C VAL A 373 -1.86 -17.14 14.95
N GLY A 374 -0.75 -17.82 14.70
CA GLY A 374 0.45 -17.74 15.52
C GLY A 374 1.62 -17.13 14.77
N GLY A 375 2.79 -17.14 15.39
CA GLY A 375 4.03 -16.69 14.78
C GLY A 375 4.69 -15.55 15.54
N LEU A 376 5.71 -14.97 14.94
CA LEU A 376 6.55 -13.96 15.58
C LEU A 376 6.63 -12.71 14.71
N ILE A 377 6.32 -11.57 15.32
CA ILE A 377 6.65 -10.26 14.78
C ILE A 377 7.83 -9.72 15.57
N THR A 378 8.95 -9.48 14.88
CA THR A 378 10.16 -8.94 15.51
C THR A 378 10.38 -7.49 15.08
N ILE A 379 10.50 -6.58 16.03
CA ILE A 379 10.80 -5.16 15.82
C ILE A 379 12.16 -4.85 16.45
N ILE A 380 13.12 -4.41 15.64
CA ILE A 380 14.52 -4.23 16.06
C ILE A 380 14.92 -2.78 15.87
N ASN A 381 15.44 -2.16 16.94
CA ASN A 381 15.95 -0.79 16.97
C ASN A 381 14.94 0.25 16.37
N PRO A 382 13.65 0.25 16.77
CA PRO A 382 12.73 1.27 16.30
C PRO A 382 13.02 2.63 16.95
N SER A 383 12.76 3.72 16.22
CA SER A 383 12.71 5.08 16.75
C SER A 383 11.35 5.71 16.49
N TRP A 384 10.54 5.82 17.54
CA TRP A 384 9.18 6.33 17.47
C TRP A 384 9.10 7.70 18.13
N ASN A 385 8.86 8.71 17.30
CA ASN A 385 8.98 10.10 17.70
C ASN A 385 7.63 10.80 17.58
N LYS A 386 7.08 11.26 18.71
CA LYS A 386 5.92 12.15 18.74
C LYS A 386 4.66 11.56 18.08
N THR A 387 4.38 10.27 18.25
CA THR A 387 3.08 9.70 17.87
C THR A 387 1.97 10.53 18.52
N LEU A 388 1.03 11.05 17.71
CA LEU A 388 0.12 12.12 18.16
C LEU A 388 -0.87 11.66 19.23
N SER A 389 -1.29 10.40 19.17
CA SER A 389 -2.11 9.76 20.20
C SER A 389 -1.40 9.62 21.57
N GLY A 390 -0.07 9.78 21.60
CA GLY A 390 0.76 9.42 22.75
C GLY A 390 0.93 7.92 22.94
N GLN A 391 0.47 7.10 22.00
CA GLN A 391 0.51 5.64 22.05
C GLN A 391 1.35 5.10 20.89
N PRO A 392 2.65 4.86 21.06
CA PRO A 392 3.51 4.41 19.95
C PRO A 392 3.21 2.96 19.52
N LEU A 393 2.69 2.11 20.40
CA LEU A 393 2.37 0.72 20.12
C LEU A 393 0.95 0.36 20.57
N ALA A 394 0.26 -0.42 19.74
CA ALA A 394 -0.84 -1.28 20.16
C ALA A 394 -0.58 -2.71 19.70
N PHE A 395 -0.74 -3.67 20.60
CA PHE A 395 -0.71 -5.10 20.26
C PHE A 395 -1.92 -5.82 20.86
N ILE A 396 -2.94 -5.96 20.03
CA ILE A 396 -4.27 -6.40 20.47
C ILE A 396 -4.55 -7.77 19.86
N THR A 397 -4.53 -8.83 20.67
CA THR A 397 -4.80 -10.19 20.21
C THR A 397 -5.52 -11.06 21.24
N ASP A 398 -6.30 -12.03 20.75
CA ASP A 398 -6.81 -13.19 21.50
C ASP A 398 -6.11 -14.50 21.06
N GLN A 399 -5.04 -14.38 20.28
CA GLN A 399 -4.28 -15.51 19.75
C GLN A 399 -3.04 -15.75 20.62
N PRO A 400 -3.01 -16.84 21.42
CA PRO A 400 -1.93 -17.07 22.38
C PRO A 400 -0.57 -17.36 21.72
N ASP A 401 -0.59 -17.85 20.47
CA ASP A 401 0.61 -18.20 19.72
C ASP A 401 1.16 -17.05 18.88
N LEU A 402 0.49 -15.89 18.83
CA LEU A 402 0.98 -14.69 18.15
C LEU A 402 1.81 -13.88 19.14
N LYS A 403 3.08 -13.68 18.81
CA LYS A 403 4.07 -13.05 19.69
C LYS A 403 4.67 -11.82 19.05
N VAL A 404 4.97 -10.83 19.87
CA VAL A 404 5.70 -9.63 19.45
C VAL A 404 6.95 -9.48 20.30
N LYS A 405 8.10 -9.36 19.64
CA LYS A 405 9.38 -9.08 20.29
C LYS A 405 9.89 -7.73 19.82
N ILE A 406 10.16 -6.83 20.75
CA ILE A 406 10.73 -5.51 20.50
C ILE A 406 12.09 -5.45 21.17
N SER A 407 13.11 -4.98 20.46
CA SER A 407 14.47 -4.86 20.97
C SER A 407 15.04 -3.48 20.73
N SER A 408 15.66 -2.91 21.78
CA SER A 408 16.29 -1.58 21.76
C SER A 408 15.39 -0.43 21.25
N PRO A 409 14.13 -0.31 21.70
CA PRO A 409 13.27 0.78 21.28
C PRO A 409 13.75 2.14 21.78
N LYS A 410 13.63 3.15 20.92
CA LYS A 410 13.81 4.57 21.28
C LYS A 410 12.48 5.29 21.10
N VAL A 411 11.94 5.85 22.17
CA VAL A 411 10.63 6.52 22.14
C VAL A 411 10.76 7.94 22.64
N LYS A 412 10.18 8.87 21.90
CA LYS A 412 9.89 10.23 22.38
C LYS A 412 8.38 10.39 22.53
N ASN A 413 7.95 10.94 23.66
CA ASN A 413 6.54 11.23 23.90
C ASN A 413 6.02 12.32 22.94
N SER A 414 4.71 12.63 23.01
CA SER A 414 4.08 13.65 22.15
C SER A 414 4.68 15.05 22.32
N LYS A 415 5.29 15.36 23.48
CA LYS A 415 6.01 16.62 23.75
C LYS A 415 7.45 16.61 23.23
N GLY A 416 7.94 15.48 22.72
CA GLY A 416 9.29 15.32 22.19
C GLY A 416 10.36 14.92 23.22
N SER A 417 9.98 14.67 24.49
CA SER A 417 10.92 14.19 25.51
C SER A 417 11.25 12.73 25.30
N THR A 418 12.53 12.38 25.36
CA THR A 418 13.01 10.98 25.33
C THR A 418 12.58 10.25 26.60
N LEU A 419 11.99 9.07 26.43
CA LEU A 419 11.60 8.22 27.55
C LEU A 419 12.75 7.33 28.01
N ASN A 420 12.82 7.06 29.31
CA ASN A 420 13.74 6.08 29.89
C ASN A 420 13.21 4.64 29.73
N PRO A 421 14.01 3.59 29.98
CA PRO A 421 13.58 2.21 29.77
C PRO A 421 12.30 1.78 30.50
N LEU A 422 12.06 2.25 31.73
CA LEU A 422 10.86 1.93 32.50
C LEU A 422 9.62 2.59 31.90
N GLU A 423 9.74 3.86 31.50
CA GLU A 423 8.67 4.60 30.83
C GLU A 423 8.34 3.99 29.46
N ILE A 424 9.36 3.57 28.71
CA ILE A 424 9.18 2.86 27.44
C ILE A 424 8.40 1.57 27.67
N LYS A 425 8.81 0.74 28.63
CA LYS A 425 8.09 -0.50 28.94
C LYS A 425 6.63 -0.22 29.30
N ALA A 426 6.38 0.75 30.17
CA ALA A 426 5.04 1.13 30.58
C ALA A 426 4.16 1.60 29.39
N VAL A 427 4.68 2.48 28.53
CA VAL A 427 3.89 3.02 27.41
C VAL A 427 3.60 1.97 26.34
N LEU A 428 4.55 1.06 26.06
CA LEU A 428 4.39 -0.02 25.08
C LEU A 428 3.44 -1.11 25.58
N SER A 429 3.41 -1.38 26.89
CA SER A 429 2.47 -2.34 27.48
C SER A 429 1.05 -1.81 27.62
N LYS A 430 0.84 -0.48 27.64
CA LYS A 430 -0.47 0.13 27.95
C LYS A 430 -1.63 -0.31 27.05
N HIS A 431 -1.36 -0.52 25.75
CA HIS A 431 -2.37 -0.96 24.76
C HIS A 431 -2.03 -2.32 24.16
N SER A 432 -1.44 -3.18 24.99
CA SER A 432 -0.99 -4.51 24.58
C SER A 432 -1.57 -5.57 25.52
N ASN A 433 -2.26 -6.57 24.97
CA ASN A 433 -2.86 -7.65 25.75
C ASN A 433 -2.33 -9.05 25.37
N GLY A 434 -1.47 -9.15 24.35
CA GLY A 434 -0.84 -10.41 23.92
C GLY A 434 0.54 -10.67 24.54
N ASP A 435 1.20 -11.73 24.07
CA ASP A 435 2.59 -12.08 24.44
C ASP A 435 3.58 -11.07 23.84
N LEU A 436 3.83 -9.99 24.59
CA LEU A 436 4.73 -8.90 24.25
C LEU A 436 6.02 -8.97 25.07
N ASN A 437 7.15 -9.15 24.38
CA ASN A 437 8.47 -9.11 24.99
C ASN A 437 9.23 -7.84 24.55
N ILE A 438 9.66 -7.02 25.52
CA ILE A 438 10.41 -5.79 25.29
C ILE A 438 11.79 -5.97 25.93
N LEU A 439 12.84 -5.96 25.10
CA LEU A 439 14.24 -6.15 25.48
C LEU A 439 15.09 -4.89 25.32
#